data_AF-A0A7C1PS89-F1
#
_entry.id   AF-A0A7C1PS89-F1
#
_cell.length_a   1.000
_cell.length_b   1.000
_cell.length_c   1.000
_cell.angle_alpha   90.00
_cell.angle_beta   90.00
_cell.angle_gamma   90.00
#
_symmetry.space_group_name_H-M   'P 1'
#
loop_
_entity.id
_entity.type
_entity.pdbx_description
1 polymer ?
#
loop_
_entity_poly.entity_id
_entity_poly.type
_entity_poly.pdbx_seq_one_letter_code
_entity_poly.pdbx_strand_id
1 'polypeptide(L)'
;MTEKDLLKEELETYETNKSKLIESSLGKFVLIKGKEIVNTFESEKDAINSGFEKFGNVPFLVKKIEEVEQTQNFTSNLIHIPQKQE
;
A
#
# COMPACT_ATOMS: atom_id res chain seq x y z
N MET A 1 -16.39 16.00 8.54
CA MET A 1 -16.26 14.56 8.24
C MET A 1 -14.77 14.29 8.13
N THR A 2 -14.21 13.55 9.08
CA THR A 2 -12.78 13.54 9.41
C THR A 2 -12.00 12.59 8.50
N GLU A 3 -10.78 12.95 8.10
CA GLU A 3 -9.87 12.16 7.24
C GLU A 3 -9.64 10.70 7.73
N LYS A 4 -9.87 10.44 9.02
CA LYS A 4 -9.76 9.11 9.65
C LYS A 4 -10.79 8.09 9.17
N ASP A 5 -12.01 8.53 8.83
CA ASP A 5 -13.07 7.62 8.35
C ASP A 5 -12.82 7.18 6.90
N LEU A 6 -12.26 8.08 6.07
CA LEU A 6 -11.93 7.81 4.66
C LEU A 6 -10.88 6.69 4.55
N LEU A 7 -9.84 6.75 5.38
CA LEU A 7 -8.77 5.74 5.41
C LEU A 7 -9.30 4.35 5.77
N LYS A 8 -10.29 4.28 6.66
CA LYS A 8 -10.85 3.01 7.13
C LYS A 8 -11.61 2.29 6.01
N GLU A 9 -12.38 3.06 5.24
CA GLU A 9 -13.07 2.58 4.06
C GLU A 9 -12.15 2.15 2.92
N GLU A 10 -11.04 2.87 2.69
CA GLU A 10 -10.03 2.46 1.70
C GLU A 10 -9.42 1.11 2.06
N LEU A 11 -9.09 0.94 3.34
CA LEU A 11 -8.46 -0.28 3.86
C LEU A 11 -9.38 -1.48 3.72
N GLU A 12 -10.66 -1.34 4.08
CA GLU A 12 -11.64 -2.42 4.04
C GLU A 12 -11.93 -2.86 2.59
N THR A 13 -11.98 -1.89 1.67
CA THR A 13 -12.12 -2.15 0.23
C THR A 13 -10.88 -2.85 -0.31
N TYR A 14 -9.69 -2.40 0.09
CA TYR A 14 -8.45 -3.03 -0.31
C TYR A 14 -8.38 -4.46 0.20
N GLU A 15 -8.62 -4.72 1.49
CA GLU A 15 -8.58 -6.06 2.08
C GLU A 15 -9.55 -7.02 1.39
N THR A 16 -10.79 -6.58 1.14
CA THR A 16 -11.80 -7.40 0.47
C THR A 16 -11.40 -7.74 -0.97
N ASN A 17 -10.78 -6.80 -1.68
CA ASN A 17 -10.35 -7.01 -3.06
C ASN A 17 -8.92 -7.56 -3.18
N LYS A 18 -8.16 -7.61 -2.08
CA LYS A 18 -6.74 -7.98 -2.05
C LYS A 18 -6.53 -9.36 -2.63
N SER A 19 -7.28 -10.35 -2.17
CA SER A 19 -7.18 -11.73 -2.68
C SER A 19 -7.43 -11.79 -4.19
N LYS A 20 -8.45 -11.09 -4.67
CA LYS A 20 -8.81 -11.06 -6.09
C LYS A 20 -7.79 -10.30 -6.95
N LEU A 21 -7.21 -9.23 -6.42
CA LEU A 21 -6.13 -8.47 -7.04
C LEU A 21 -4.84 -9.30 -7.10
N ILE A 22 -4.55 -10.09 -6.07
CA ILE A 22 -3.43 -11.04 -6.07
C ILE A 22 -3.64 -12.07 -7.18
N GLU A 23 -4.83 -12.64 -7.31
CA GLU A 23 -5.10 -13.62 -8.37
C GLU A 23 -5.03 -13.04 -9.79
N SER A 24 -5.49 -11.79 -10.00
CA SER A 24 -5.52 -11.17 -11.34
C SER A 24 -4.30 -10.29 -11.69
N SER A 25 -3.51 -9.84 -10.71
CA SER A 25 -2.47 -8.83 -10.91
C SER A 25 -1.29 -9.01 -9.96
N LEU A 26 -0.95 -10.26 -9.65
CA LEU A 26 0.22 -10.67 -8.87
C LEU A 26 1.52 -10.02 -9.40
N GLY A 27 2.30 -9.42 -8.49
CA GLY A 27 3.56 -8.74 -8.77
C GLY A 27 3.42 -7.28 -9.23
N LYS A 28 2.20 -6.77 -9.40
CA LYS A 28 1.90 -5.40 -9.85
C LYS A 28 1.65 -4.46 -8.68
N PHE A 29 1.67 -3.17 -8.91
CA PHE A 29 1.32 -2.10 -7.99
C PHE A 29 -0.11 -1.64 -8.24
N VAL A 30 -0.96 -1.68 -7.23
CA VAL A 30 -2.30 -1.13 -7.30
C VAL A 30 -2.30 0.29 -6.76
N LEU A 31 -3.03 1.17 -7.46
CA LEU A 31 -3.33 2.50 -6.99
C LEU A 31 -4.79 2.57 -6.55
N ILE A 32 -4.99 2.96 -5.31
CA ILE A 32 -6.29 3.02 -4.64
C ILE A 32 -6.50 4.44 -4.16
N LYS A 33 -7.73 4.91 -4.33
CA LYS A 33 -8.15 6.22 -3.84
C LYS A 33 -9.57 6.14 -3.31
N GLY A 34 -9.77 6.54 -2.06
CA GLY A 34 -11.02 6.31 -1.36
C GLY A 34 -11.40 4.82 -1.40
N LYS A 35 -12.60 4.53 -1.89
CA LYS A 35 -13.12 3.16 -2.01
C LYS A 35 -12.94 2.56 -3.40
N GLU A 36 -12.04 3.09 -4.21
CA GLU A 36 -11.94 2.67 -5.61
C GLU A 36 -10.51 2.31 -6.00
N ILE A 37 -10.39 1.14 -6.64
CA ILE A 37 -9.16 0.72 -7.31
C ILE A 37 -9.11 1.43 -8.65
N VAL A 38 -8.14 2.32 -8.79
CA VAL A 38 -8.05 3.19 -9.97
C VAL A 38 -7.37 2.44 -11.11
N ASN A 39 -6.26 1.77 -10.81
CA ASN A 39 -5.53 0.96 -11.79
C ASN A 39 -4.46 0.07 -11.14
N THR A 40 -3.98 -0.91 -11.90
CA THR A 40 -2.78 -1.69 -11.58
C THR A 40 -1.65 -1.39 -12.58
N PHE A 41 -0.43 -1.32 -12.07
CA PHE A 41 0.77 -0.91 -12.79
C PHE A 41 1.88 -1.93 -12.54
N GLU A 42 2.76 -2.17 -13.49
CA GLU A 42 3.82 -3.17 -13.30
C GLU A 42 5.03 -2.62 -12.53
N SER A 43 5.07 -1.31 -12.32
CA SER A 43 6.18 -0.61 -11.65
C SER A 43 5.67 0.47 -10.69
N GLU A 44 6.35 0.58 -9.54
CA GLU A 44 6.01 1.56 -8.50
C GLU A 44 6.07 2.99 -9.03
N LYS A 45 7.16 3.32 -9.74
CA LYS A 45 7.35 4.64 -10.35
C LYS A 45 6.22 5.01 -11.30
N ASP A 46 5.73 4.03 -12.05
CA ASP A 46 4.65 4.22 -13.02
C ASP A 46 3.33 4.50 -12.30
N ALA A 47 3.04 3.75 -11.23
CA ALA A 47 1.90 4.00 -10.36
C ALA A 47 1.94 5.39 -9.72
N ILE A 48 3.11 5.80 -9.19
CA ILE A 48 3.28 7.11 -8.56
C ILE A 48 3.11 8.23 -9.58
N ASN A 49 3.78 8.15 -10.74
CA ASN A 49 3.65 9.17 -11.79
C ASN A 49 2.21 9.26 -12.31
N SER A 50 1.59 8.12 -12.65
CA SER A 50 0.17 8.10 -13.07
C SER A 50 -0.76 8.61 -11.97
N GLY A 51 -0.46 8.35 -10.70
CA GLY A 51 -1.20 8.88 -9.56
C GLY A 51 -1.14 10.40 -9.49
N PHE A 52 0.07 10.97 -9.62
CA PHE A 52 0.26 12.41 -9.69
C PHE A 52 -0.34 13.03 -10.95
N GLU A 53 -0.29 12.36 -12.11
CA GLU A 53 -0.91 12.87 -13.33
C GLU A 53 -2.44 12.81 -13.29
N LYS A 54 -3.02 11.75 -12.74
CA LYS A 54 -4.48 11.60 -12.63
C LYS A 54 -5.08 12.40 -11.48
N PHE A 55 -4.44 12.42 -10.32
CA PHE A 55 -4.99 12.98 -9.09
C PHE A 55 -4.31 14.26 -8.62
N GLY A 56 -3.12 14.59 -9.14
CA GLY A 56 -2.41 15.81 -8.77
C GLY A 56 -1.96 15.79 -7.31
N ASN A 57 -2.27 16.87 -6.59
CA ASN A 57 -1.87 17.10 -5.20
C ASN A 57 -2.78 16.38 -4.17
N VAL A 58 -3.42 15.28 -4.55
CA VAL A 58 -4.36 14.55 -3.67
C VAL A 58 -3.65 13.31 -3.14
N PRO A 59 -3.75 12.99 -1.83
CA PRO A 59 -3.22 11.76 -1.29
C PRO A 59 -3.90 10.53 -1.91
N PHE A 60 -3.10 9.51 -2.24
CA PHE A 60 -3.54 8.23 -2.77
C PHE A 60 -2.68 7.11 -2.17
N LEU A 61 -3.20 5.88 -2.19
CA LEU A 61 -2.51 4.71 -1.68
C LEU A 61 -1.95 3.89 -2.85
N VAL A 62 -0.63 3.72 -2.90
CA VAL A 62 0.01 2.77 -3.81
C VAL A 62 0.49 1.59 -2.99
N LYS A 63 0.09 0.38 -3.40
CA LYS A 63 0.53 -0.84 -2.73
C LYS A 63 0.90 -1.91 -3.73
N LYS A 64 1.99 -2.63 -3.46
CA LYS A 64 2.40 -3.78 -4.28
C LYS A 64 1.52 -4.98 -3.94
N ILE A 65 0.94 -5.56 -4.99
CA ILE A 65 0.21 -6.82 -4.98
C ILE A 65 1.25 -7.93 -5.02
N GLU A 66 1.53 -8.57 -3.90
CA GLU A 66 2.38 -9.76 -3.84
C GLU A 66 1.60 -10.90 -3.19
N GLU A 67 1.70 -12.11 -3.76
CA GLU A 67 1.13 -13.33 -3.19
C GLU A 67 1.87 -13.74 -1.92
N VAL A 68 3.19 -13.54 -1.93
CA VAL A 68 4.01 -13.65 -0.74
C VAL A 68 4.04 -12.26 -0.13
N GLU A 69 3.11 -11.97 0.78
CA GLU A 69 3.44 -11.04 1.84
C GLU A 69 4.63 -11.67 2.57
N GLN A 70 5.85 -11.30 2.17
CA GLN A 70 6.85 -11.08 3.19
C GLN A 70 6.24 -9.97 4.03
N THR A 71 5.46 -10.37 5.03
CA THR A 71 5.21 -9.57 6.20
C THR A 71 6.61 -9.28 6.71
N GLN A 72 7.25 -8.24 6.18
CA GLN A 72 8.16 -7.43 6.95
C GLN A 72 7.25 -6.83 8.02
N ASN A 73 6.89 -7.68 8.98
CA ASN A 73 6.84 -7.28 10.36
C ASN A 73 8.22 -6.64 10.55
N PHE A 74 8.28 -5.33 10.31
CA PHE A 74 8.99 -4.47 11.23
C PHE A 74 8.29 -4.67 12.58
N THR A 75 8.44 -5.87 13.17
CA THR A 75 8.81 -5.92 14.57
C THR A 75 10.11 -5.14 14.58
N SER A 76 9.96 -3.83 14.75
CA SER A 76 10.87 -3.05 15.55
C SER A 76 10.85 -3.67 16.93
N ASN A 77 11.41 -4.87 17.03
CA ASN A 77 12.31 -5.19 18.08
C ASN A 77 13.41 -4.12 17.95
N LEU A 78 13.12 -2.95 18.52
CA LEU A 78 14.07 -2.16 19.27
C LEU A 78 14.64 -3.11 20.34
N ILE A 79 15.37 -4.14 19.92
CA ILE A 79 16.42 -4.72 20.72
C ILE A 79 17.39 -3.57 20.85
N HIS A 80 17.25 -2.90 21.98
CA HIS A 80 18.33 -2.24 22.66
C HIS A 80 19.55 -3.15 22.55
N ILE A 81 20.38 -2.89 21.53
CA ILE A 81 21.74 -3.39 21.49
C ILE A 81 22.45 -2.78 22.71
N PRO A 82 22.92 -3.58 23.69
CA PRO A 82 23.75 -3.01 24.75
C PRO A 82 25.04 -2.50 24.09
N GLN A 83 25.27 -1.20 24.14
CA GLN A 83 26.50 -0.58 23.64
C GLN A 83 27.43 -0.28 24.81
N LYS A 84 28.54 -1.05 24.84
CA LYS A 84 29.83 -0.89 25.56
C LYS A 84 29.83 -1.12 27.08
N GLN A 85 30.63 -2.05 27.65
CA GLN A 85 32.12 -2.13 27.71
C GLN A 85 32.76 -0.82 28.20
N GLU A 86 33.01 -0.70 29.50
CA GLU A 86 34.34 -0.79 30.16
C GLU A 86 34.18 -0.87 31.69
#